data_AF-W6K5Y7-F1
#
_entry.id   AF-W6K5Y7-F1
#
_cell.length_a   1.000
_cell.length_b   1.000
_cell.length_c   1.000
_cell.angle_alpha   90.00
_cell.angle_beta   90.00
_cell.angle_gamma   90.00
#
_symmetry.space_group_name_H-M   'P 1'
#
loop_
_entity.id
_entity.type
_entity.pdbx_description
1 polymer ?
#
loop_
_entity_poly.entity_id
_entity_poly.type
_entity_poly.pdbx_seq_one_letter_code
_entity_poly.pdbx_strand_id
1 'polypeptide(L)'
;MRRITTALVIVLGLSLGGCSDTKEILGIGTKQAPDEFTVYSRAPLSMPPDFGLRPPAPGTARPEVTDPATTARRAMLAGRTARNSKPPQATAGTEALLRNAGAIGIDPAIREEVNRETSALVREDEGFTDSLLFWQKKDPTGEIIDPKKESERIKSNQALGEPVTTGETPVIERKEKGWLEGIFD
;
A
#
# COMPACT_ATOMS: atom_id res chain seq x y z
N MET A 1 -45.35 -28.10 8.30
CA MET A 1 -44.52 -28.74 9.35
C MET A 1 -43.04 -28.86 8.99
N ARG A 2 -42.67 -29.41 7.81
CA ARG A 2 -41.25 -29.63 7.42
C ARG A 2 -40.35 -28.39 7.32
N ARG A 3 -40.92 -27.20 7.05
CA ARG A 3 -40.19 -25.91 6.98
C ARG A 3 -39.92 -25.27 8.35
N ILE A 4 -40.77 -25.59 9.34
CA ILE A 4 -40.65 -25.08 10.72
C ILE A 4 -39.57 -25.88 11.46
N THR A 5 -39.51 -27.19 11.23
CA THR A 5 -38.48 -28.06 11.80
C THR A 5 -37.07 -27.73 11.27
N THR A 6 -36.93 -27.37 9.99
CA THR A 6 -35.63 -26.94 9.44
C THR A 6 -35.19 -25.58 9.99
N ALA A 7 -36.12 -24.65 10.20
CA ALA A 7 -35.81 -23.35 10.80
C ALA A 7 -35.35 -23.48 12.26
N LEU A 8 -35.97 -24.37 13.04
CA LEU A 8 -35.61 -24.61 14.43
C LEU A 8 -34.19 -25.20 14.57
N VAL A 9 -33.80 -26.12 13.68
CA VAL A 9 -32.47 -26.74 13.68
C VAL A 9 -31.38 -25.73 13.34
N ILE A 10 -31.64 -24.82 12.39
CA ILE A 10 -30.69 -23.75 12.03
C ILE A 10 -30.50 -22.78 13.19
N VAL A 11 -31.57 -22.35 13.85
CA VAL A 11 -31.51 -21.45 15.02
C VAL A 11 -30.76 -22.10 16.18
N LEU A 12 -31.00 -23.40 16.43
CA LEU A 12 -30.28 -24.13 17.47
C LEU A 12 -28.78 -24.24 17.14
N GLY A 13 -28.42 -24.54 15.88
CA GLY A 13 -27.01 -24.58 15.44
C GLY A 13 -26.26 -23.26 15.63
N LEU A 14 -26.90 -22.13 15.33
CA LEU A 14 -26.35 -20.79 15.55
C LEU A 14 -26.13 -20.47 17.03
N SER A 15 -26.97 -21.00 17.94
CA SER A 15 -26.83 -20.76 19.38
C SER A 15 -25.65 -21.49 20.04
N LEU A 16 -25.19 -22.61 19.48
CA LEU A 16 -24.03 -23.35 20.02
C LEU A 16 -22.67 -22.70 19.67
N GLY A 17 -22.62 -21.85 18.64
CA GLY A 17 -21.38 -21.15 18.24
C GLY A 17 -20.97 -19.98 19.14
N GLY A 18 -21.85 -19.53 20.06
CA GLY A 18 -21.59 -18.37 20.93
C GLY A 18 -20.75 -18.67 22.18
N CYS A 19 -20.51 -19.94 22.52
CA CYS A 19 -19.80 -20.32 23.76
C CYS A 19 -18.26 -20.25 23.67
N SER A 20 -17.68 -19.94 22.50
CA SER A 20 -16.21 -19.82 22.37
C SER A 20 -15.65 -18.61 23.12
N ASP A 21 -16.34 -17.47 23.12
CA ASP A 21 -15.88 -16.24 23.81
C ASP A 21 -15.89 -16.40 25.33
N THR A 22 -16.86 -17.12 25.88
CA THR A 22 -16.93 -17.37 27.34
C THR A 22 -15.73 -18.15 27.86
N LYS A 23 -15.14 -19.01 27.02
CA LYS A 23 -13.96 -19.81 27.36
C LYS A 23 -12.69 -18.95 27.46
N GLU A 24 -12.60 -17.92 26.63
CA GLU A 24 -11.50 -16.95 26.63
C GLU A 24 -11.60 -15.96 27.80
N ILE A 25 -12.82 -15.47 28.11
CA ILE A 25 -13.08 -14.61 29.27
C ILE A 25 -12.84 -15.32 30.60
N LEU A 26 -13.16 -16.62 30.69
CA LEU A 26 -12.90 -17.46 31.86
C LEU A 26 -11.44 -17.96 31.95
N GLY A 27 -10.59 -17.61 30.99
CA GLY A 27 -9.16 -17.94 30.98
C GLY A 27 -8.83 -19.41 30.71
N ILE A 28 -9.79 -20.19 30.21
CA ILE A 28 -9.66 -21.64 29.96
C ILE A 28 -9.28 -21.87 28.50
N GLY A 29 -8.14 -21.40 28.01
CA GLY A 29 -7.71 -21.74 26.64
C GLY A 29 -6.55 -20.94 26.08
N THR A 30 -6.50 -19.65 26.41
CA THR A 30 -5.50 -18.70 25.88
C THR A 30 -5.27 -17.60 26.92
N LYS A 31 -4.55 -17.94 28.00
CA LYS A 31 -4.03 -16.92 28.89
C LYS A 31 -2.89 -16.20 28.15
N GLN A 32 -3.16 -15.11 27.44
CA GLN A 32 -2.13 -14.17 26.96
C GLN A 32 -1.51 -13.49 28.19
N ALA A 33 -0.63 -14.21 28.90
CA ALA A 33 0.25 -13.58 29.86
C ALA A 33 1.31 -12.79 29.08
N PRO A 34 1.65 -11.56 29.50
CA PRO A 34 2.81 -10.85 28.96
C PRO A 34 4.05 -11.73 29.12
N ASP A 35 4.84 -11.87 28.06
CA ASP A 35 6.03 -12.72 28.05
C ASP A 35 7.10 -12.15 28.99
N GLU A 36 7.30 -12.82 30.13
CA GLU A 36 8.23 -12.41 31.17
C GLU A 36 9.71 -12.45 30.76
N PHE A 37 10.04 -13.02 29.60
CA PHE A 37 11.41 -13.09 29.08
C PHE A 37 11.70 -12.06 27.96
N THR A 38 10.72 -11.25 27.59
CA THR A 38 10.93 -10.21 26.57
C THR A 38 11.75 -9.03 27.11
N VAL A 39 13.03 -9.00 26.75
CA VAL A 39 13.92 -7.89 27.06
C VAL A 39 13.91 -6.89 25.90
N TYR A 40 13.41 -5.68 26.16
CA TYR A 40 13.44 -4.58 25.19
C TYR A 40 14.51 -3.55 25.57
N SER A 41 15.24 -3.04 24.58
CA SER A 41 16.18 -1.95 24.79
C SER A 41 15.44 -0.65 25.07
N ARG A 42 15.81 0.02 26.17
CA ARG A 42 15.32 1.36 26.48
C ARG A 42 16.24 2.39 25.84
N ALA A 43 15.69 3.54 25.44
CA ALA A 43 16.50 4.65 24.99
C ALA A 43 17.51 5.02 26.10
N PRO A 44 18.80 5.26 25.75
CA PRO A 44 19.81 5.64 26.72
C PRO A 44 19.41 6.96 27.39
N LEU A 45 19.58 7.03 28.71
CA LEU A 45 19.34 8.26 29.46
C LEU A 45 20.49 9.23 29.19
N SER A 46 20.24 10.27 28.38
CA SER A 46 21.14 11.41 28.27
C SER A 46 20.76 12.47 29.30
N MET A 47 21.79 13.14 29.83
CA MET A 47 21.59 14.27 30.73
C MET A 47 21.05 15.44 29.90
N PRO A 48 19.87 16.00 30.22
CA PRO A 48 19.36 17.14 29.49
C PRO A 48 20.29 18.35 29.65
N PRO A 49 20.45 19.19 28.61
CA PRO A 49 21.35 20.35 28.66
C PRO A 49 20.93 21.38 29.71
N ASP A 50 19.64 21.43 30.05
CA ASP A 50 19.10 22.30 31.10
C ASP A 50 18.28 21.51 32.12
N PHE A 51 18.62 21.67 33.40
CA PHE A 51 17.87 21.16 34.56
C PHE A 51 16.66 22.04 34.93
N GLY A 52 16.27 22.98 34.05
CA GLY A 52 15.16 23.92 34.27
C GLY A 52 13.76 23.28 34.14
N LEU A 53 13.67 21.98 33.90
CA LEU A 53 12.40 21.27 33.84
C LEU A 53 11.82 21.18 35.25
N ARG A 54 10.69 21.85 35.46
CA ARG A 54 9.90 21.67 36.68
C ARG A 54 9.48 20.20 36.78
N PRO A 55 9.63 19.56 37.95
CA PRO A 55 9.09 18.22 38.16
C PRO A 55 7.61 18.19 37.74
N PRO A 56 7.18 17.16 36.99
CA PRO A 56 5.77 17.01 36.64
C PRO A 56 4.95 16.98 37.93
N ALA A 57 3.83 17.69 37.94
CA ALA A 57 2.97 17.72 39.10
C ALA A 57 2.47 16.30 39.42
N PRO A 58 2.35 15.93 40.71
CA PRO A 58 1.84 14.62 41.08
C PRO A 58 0.46 14.39 40.44
N GLY A 59 0.34 13.32 39.65
CA GLY A 59 -0.88 12.97 38.92
C GLY A 59 -0.94 13.37 37.44
N THR A 60 0.05 14.11 36.90
CA THR A 60 0.10 14.36 35.45
C THR A 60 0.57 13.13 34.68
N ALA A 61 -0.02 12.90 33.49
CA ALA A 61 0.38 11.80 32.61
C ALA A 61 1.89 11.84 32.36
N ARG A 62 2.55 10.72 32.65
CA ARG A 62 3.97 10.56 32.36
C ARG A 62 4.15 10.61 30.84
N PRO A 63 5.21 11.26 30.30
CA PRO A 63 5.59 11.07 28.90
C PRO A 63 5.65 9.56 28.63
N GLU A 64 4.74 9.06 27.79
CA GLU A 64 4.42 7.64 27.74
C GLU A 64 5.64 6.82 27.35
N VAL A 65 6.00 5.85 28.19
CA VAL A 65 6.90 4.75 27.81
C VAL A 65 6.10 3.87 26.85
N THR A 66 6.14 4.21 25.57
CA THR A 66 5.37 3.53 24.55
C THR A 66 6.01 2.16 24.30
N ASP A 67 5.21 1.10 24.30
CA ASP A 67 5.66 -0.24 23.93
C ASP A 67 6.18 -0.22 22.47
N PRO A 68 7.40 -0.72 22.18
CA PRO A 68 7.93 -0.79 20.83
C PRO A 68 6.97 -1.50 19.85
N ALA A 69 6.21 -2.51 20.28
CA ALA A 69 5.25 -3.20 19.42
C ALA A 69 4.10 -2.28 18.99
N THR A 70 3.58 -1.46 19.90
CA THR A 70 2.54 -0.47 19.58
C THR A 70 3.07 0.66 18.69
N THR A 71 4.33 1.06 18.88
CA THR A 71 5.01 2.06 18.05
C THR A 71 5.22 1.54 16.63
N ALA A 72 5.73 0.31 16.47
CA ALA A 72 5.92 -0.33 15.18
C ALA A 72 4.58 -0.51 14.45
N ARG A 73 3.55 -1.01 15.14
CA ARG A 73 2.20 -1.13 14.58
C ARG A 73 1.66 0.22 14.10
N ARG A 74 1.84 1.29 14.88
CA ARG A 74 1.44 2.64 14.49
C ARG A 74 2.21 3.14 13.28
N ALA A 75 3.53 2.93 13.22
CA ALA A 75 4.36 3.32 12.07
C ALA A 75 3.97 2.59 10.78
N MET A 76 3.70 1.28 10.86
CA MET A 76 3.24 0.48 9.72
C MET A 76 1.85 0.92 9.23
N LEU A 77 0.95 1.29 10.15
CA LEU A 77 -0.42 1.73 9.81
C LEU A 77 -0.51 3.22 9.46
N ALA A 78 0.43 4.05 9.90
CA ALA A 78 0.43 5.51 9.65
C ALA A 78 0.49 5.85 8.15
N GLY A 79 1.10 5.00 7.33
CA GLY A 79 1.07 5.13 5.86
C GLY A 79 -0.34 5.01 5.26
N ARG A 80 -1.30 4.38 5.96
CA ARG A 80 -2.69 4.24 5.48
C ARG A 80 -3.54 5.48 5.77
N THR A 81 -3.27 6.19 6.88
CA THR A 81 -3.97 7.42 7.29
C THR A 81 -3.40 8.68 6.64
N ALA A 82 -2.15 8.63 6.17
CA ALA A 82 -1.49 9.75 5.48
C ALA A 82 -2.03 10.02 4.05
N ARG A 83 -2.97 9.22 3.54
CA ARG A 83 -3.61 9.47 2.24
C ARG A 83 -4.41 10.78 2.20
N ASN A 84 -4.76 11.35 3.35
CA ASN A 84 -5.51 12.61 3.47
C ASN A 84 -4.70 13.76 4.10
N SER A 85 -3.41 13.56 4.40
CA SER A 85 -2.58 14.68 4.85
C SER A 85 -2.29 15.59 3.66
N LYS A 86 -2.82 16.82 3.72
CA LYS A 86 -2.45 17.95 2.87
C LYS A 86 -0.93 17.92 2.66
N PRO A 87 -0.43 17.97 1.40
CA PRO A 87 1.01 17.95 1.16
C PRO A 87 1.67 19.04 2.02
N PRO A 88 2.82 18.76 2.65
CA PRO A 88 3.51 19.74 3.47
C PRO A 88 3.65 21.03 2.66
N GLN A 89 3.31 22.17 3.27
CA GLN A 89 3.33 23.46 2.59
C GLN A 89 4.71 23.66 1.96
N ALA A 90 4.76 23.77 0.63
CA ALA A 90 6.00 23.84 -0.10
C ALA A 90 6.81 25.04 0.41
N THR A 91 8.01 24.77 0.91
CA THR A 91 9.00 25.80 1.21
C THR A 91 9.46 26.48 -0.08
N ALA A 92 10.01 27.69 0.01
CA ALA A 92 10.53 28.41 -1.16
C ALA A 92 11.59 27.59 -1.94
N GLY A 93 12.40 26.79 -1.23
CA GLY A 93 13.38 25.89 -1.85
C GLY A 93 12.73 24.73 -2.62
N THR A 94 11.73 24.08 -2.02
CA THR A 94 10.95 23.03 -2.72
C THR A 94 10.18 23.59 -3.91
N GLU A 95 9.64 24.80 -3.81
CA GLU A 95 8.94 25.44 -4.92
C GLU A 95 9.91 25.72 -6.08
N ALA A 96 11.09 26.28 -5.81
CA ALA A 96 12.14 26.50 -6.81
C ALA A 96 12.58 25.20 -7.51
N LEU A 97 12.76 24.12 -6.74
CA LEU A 97 13.07 22.80 -7.29
C LEU A 97 11.94 22.28 -8.19
N LEU A 98 10.68 22.42 -7.78
CA LEU A 98 9.52 22.02 -8.59
C LEU A 98 9.42 22.84 -9.88
N ARG A 99 9.79 24.14 -9.86
CA ARG A 99 9.87 24.94 -11.10
C ARG A 99 10.92 24.39 -12.06
N ASN A 100 12.11 24.14 -11.55
CA ASN A 100 13.21 23.60 -12.35
C ASN A 100 12.89 22.19 -12.88
N ALA A 101 12.14 21.40 -12.12
CA ALA A 101 11.67 20.08 -12.53
C ALA A 101 10.46 20.13 -13.48
N GLY A 102 9.92 21.31 -13.80
CA GLY A 102 8.70 21.45 -14.60
C GLY A 102 7.45 20.86 -13.94
N ALA A 103 7.48 20.67 -12.61
CA ALA A 103 6.44 19.99 -11.84
C ALA A 103 5.44 20.96 -11.18
N ILE A 104 5.35 22.21 -11.65
CA ILE A 104 4.36 23.19 -11.18
C ILE A 104 3.04 22.96 -11.91
N GLY A 105 1.93 22.96 -11.19
CA GLY A 105 0.58 22.95 -11.79
C GLY A 105 0.12 21.57 -12.25
N ILE A 106 0.78 20.50 -11.80
CA ILE A 106 0.29 19.13 -12.01
C ILE A 106 -0.98 18.91 -11.17
N ASP A 107 -1.97 18.26 -11.76
CA ASP A 107 -3.19 17.87 -11.06
C ASP A 107 -2.85 16.91 -9.89
N PRO A 108 -3.16 17.27 -8.62
CA PRO A 108 -2.91 16.39 -7.49
C PRO A 108 -3.69 15.07 -7.57
N ALA A 109 -4.79 15.02 -8.33
CA ALA A 109 -5.63 13.84 -8.54
C ALA A 109 -5.18 12.98 -9.73
N ILE A 110 -4.10 13.31 -10.45
CA ILE A 110 -3.68 12.59 -11.65
C ILE A 110 -3.47 11.09 -11.42
N ARG A 111 -3.02 10.69 -10.22
CA ARG A 111 -2.85 9.28 -9.86
C ARG A 111 -4.19 8.55 -9.75
N GLU A 112 -5.20 9.22 -9.22
CA GLU A 112 -6.55 8.67 -9.13
C GLU A 112 -7.18 8.55 -10.52
N GLU A 113 -6.97 9.54 -11.38
CA GLU A 113 -7.39 9.52 -12.78
C GLU A 113 -6.79 8.34 -13.53
N VAL A 114 -5.45 8.24 -13.57
CA VAL A 114 -4.73 7.16 -14.27
C VAL A 114 -5.13 5.79 -13.73
N ASN A 115 -5.27 5.65 -12.41
CA ASN A 115 -5.72 4.38 -11.83
C ASN A 115 -7.15 4.04 -12.24
N ARG A 116 -8.04 5.02 -12.31
CA ARG A 116 -9.43 4.80 -12.74
C ARG A 116 -9.48 4.34 -14.19
N GLU A 117 -8.79 5.03 -15.08
CA GLU A 117 -8.66 4.69 -16.50
C GLU A 117 -8.03 3.30 -16.70
N THR A 118 -6.95 3.00 -15.97
CA THR A 118 -6.24 1.71 -16.08
C THR A 118 -7.08 0.57 -15.49
N SER A 119 -7.80 0.80 -14.40
CA SER A 119 -8.65 -0.22 -13.78
C SER A 119 -9.83 -0.66 -14.65
N ALA A 120 -10.27 0.19 -15.58
CA ALA A 120 -11.30 -0.18 -16.55
C ALA A 120 -10.78 -1.23 -17.54
N LEU A 121 -9.52 -1.12 -17.98
CA LEU A 121 -8.88 -2.08 -18.88
C LEU A 121 -8.66 -3.46 -18.23
N VAL A 122 -8.50 -3.50 -16.91
CA VAL A 122 -8.27 -4.75 -16.14
C VAL A 122 -9.57 -5.48 -15.81
N ARG A 123 -10.72 -4.80 -15.86
CA ARG A 123 -12.02 -5.31 -15.35
C ARG A 123 -13.01 -5.72 -16.44
N GLU A 124 -12.56 -5.87 -17.69
CA GLU A 124 -13.28 -6.65 -18.69
C GLU A 124 -13.29 -8.10 -18.20
N ASP A 125 -14.39 -8.52 -17.55
CA ASP A 125 -14.57 -9.84 -16.96
C ASP A 125 -14.50 -10.90 -18.09
N GLU A 126 -13.36 -11.60 -18.19
CA GLU A 126 -13.16 -12.71 -19.11
C GLU A 126 -14.14 -13.84 -18.71
N GLY A 127 -15.30 -13.87 -19.37
CA GLY A 127 -16.33 -14.88 -19.12
C GLY A 127 -15.83 -16.30 -19.42
N PHE A 128 -16.60 -17.32 -19.02
CA PHE A 128 -16.29 -18.73 -19.29
C PHE A 128 -15.97 -19.01 -20.78
N THR A 129 -16.68 -18.33 -21.69
CA THR A 129 -16.44 -18.42 -23.14
C THR A 129 -15.12 -17.79 -23.57
N ASP A 130 -14.71 -16.70 -22.92
CA ASP A 130 -13.46 -15.99 -23.21
C ASP A 130 -12.25 -16.82 -22.76
N SER A 131 -12.35 -17.47 -21.60
CA SER A 131 -11.36 -18.44 -21.12
C SER A 131 -11.20 -19.66 -22.04
N LEU A 132 -12.29 -20.09 -22.69
CA LEU A 132 -12.24 -21.17 -23.69
C LEU A 132 -11.65 -20.71 -25.03
N LEU A 133 -11.95 -19.47 -25.46
CA LEU A 133 -11.47 -18.92 -26.72
C LEU A 133 -9.99 -18.50 -26.64
N PHE A 134 -9.59 -17.91 -25.51
CA PHE A 134 -8.25 -17.39 -25.20
C PHE A 134 -7.58 -18.21 -24.08
N TRP A 135 -7.64 -19.55 -24.19
CA TRP A 135 -7.00 -20.49 -23.26
C TRP A 135 -5.47 -20.34 -23.12
N GLN A 136 -4.84 -19.60 -24.05
CA GLN A 136 -3.42 -19.28 -24.02
C GLN A 136 -3.20 -17.98 -23.25
N LYS A 137 -2.14 -17.94 -22.42
CA LYS A 137 -1.82 -16.75 -21.60
C LYS A 137 -1.81 -15.49 -22.45
N LYS A 138 -2.70 -14.56 -22.13
CA LYS A 138 -2.73 -13.22 -22.73
C LYS A 138 -1.44 -12.49 -22.38
N ASP A 139 -0.83 -11.90 -23.39
CA ASP A 139 0.33 -11.06 -23.18
C ASP A 139 -0.03 -9.85 -22.30
N PRO A 140 0.86 -9.41 -21.40
CA PRO A 140 0.60 -8.26 -20.55
C PRO A 140 0.29 -7.03 -21.41
N THR A 141 -0.79 -6.34 -21.07
CA THR A 141 -1.18 -5.08 -21.71
C THR A 141 -0.17 -3.99 -21.36
N GLY A 142 0.36 -3.32 -22.38
CA GLY A 142 1.33 -2.25 -22.23
C GLY A 142 2.45 -2.33 -23.25
N GLU A 143 2.95 -1.16 -23.62
CA GLU A 143 4.06 -1.01 -24.54
C GLU A 143 5.38 -1.05 -23.75
N ILE A 144 6.31 -1.91 -24.16
CA ILE A 144 7.60 -2.03 -23.47
C ILE A 144 8.57 -1.03 -24.08
N ILE A 145 9.01 -0.07 -23.27
CA ILE A 145 9.96 0.96 -23.67
C ILE A 145 11.39 0.42 -23.55
N ASP A 146 12.26 0.75 -24.51
CA ASP A 146 13.70 0.44 -24.42
C ASP A 146 14.38 1.45 -23.48
N PRO A 147 14.86 1.02 -22.30
CA PRO A 147 15.40 1.93 -21.29
C PRO A 147 16.68 2.63 -21.77
N LYS A 148 17.49 1.99 -22.62
CA LYS A 148 18.76 2.57 -23.09
C LYS A 148 18.49 3.67 -24.08
N LYS A 149 17.71 3.37 -25.13
CA LYS A 149 17.35 4.35 -26.16
C LYS A 149 16.54 5.51 -25.58
N GLU A 150 15.65 5.24 -24.63
CA GLU A 150 14.89 6.30 -23.96
C GLU A 150 15.80 7.22 -23.15
N SER A 151 16.79 6.66 -22.44
CA SER A 151 17.76 7.48 -21.71
C SER A 151 18.60 8.35 -22.64
N GLU A 152 18.92 7.87 -23.84
CA GLU A 152 19.66 8.62 -24.86
C GLU A 152 18.79 9.77 -25.41
N ARG A 153 17.52 9.51 -25.73
CA ARG A 153 16.55 10.52 -26.18
C ARG A 153 16.39 11.64 -25.15
N ILE A 154 16.25 11.28 -23.87
CA ILE A 154 16.12 12.29 -22.80
C ILE A 154 17.37 13.16 -22.72
N LYS A 155 18.56 12.56 -22.81
CA LYS A 155 19.83 13.31 -22.79
C LYS A 155 19.98 14.22 -24.00
N SER A 156 19.58 13.78 -25.20
CA SER A 156 19.62 14.64 -26.39
C SER A 156 18.66 15.82 -26.24
N ASN A 157 17.43 15.60 -25.78
CA ASN A 157 16.46 16.69 -25.57
C ASN A 157 16.97 17.71 -24.54
N GLN A 158 17.58 17.22 -23.45
CA GLN A 158 18.19 18.10 -22.44
C GLN A 158 19.35 18.92 -23.03
N ALA A 159 20.18 18.34 -23.90
CA ALA A 159 21.27 19.05 -24.56
C ALA A 159 20.76 20.10 -25.58
N LEU A 160 19.62 19.82 -26.21
CA LEU A 160 18.95 20.72 -27.16
C LEU A 160 18.10 21.80 -26.45
N GLY A 161 17.89 21.68 -25.14
CA GLY A 161 17.02 22.59 -24.37
C GLY A 161 15.53 22.36 -24.62
N GLU A 162 15.16 21.22 -25.21
CA GLU A 162 13.78 20.85 -25.47
C GLU A 162 13.12 20.18 -24.25
N PRO A 163 11.79 20.25 -24.11
CA PRO A 163 11.07 19.48 -23.11
C PRO A 163 11.36 17.97 -23.19
N VAL A 164 11.41 17.29 -22.04
CA VAL A 164 11.66 15.84 -21.95
C VAL A 164 10.57 15.03 -22.67
N THR A 165 9.37 15.59 -22.81
CA THR A 165 8.21 14.99 -23.48
C THR A 165 8.25 15.08 -25.00
N THR A 166 9.23 15.75 -25.60
CA THR A 166 9.30 15.96 -27.05
C THR A 166 9.89 14.74 -27.77
N GLY A 167 9.23 14.27 -28.83
CA GLY A 167 9.72 13.18 -29.70
C GLY A 167 9.07 11.82 -29.42
N GLU A 168 9.36 10.85 -30.28
CA GLU A 168 8.83 9.49 -30.17
C GLU A 168 9.59 8.68 -29.11
N THR A 169 8.84 7.99 -28.25
CA THR A 169 9.41 7.08 -27.25
C THR A 169 9.87 5.78 -27.94
N PRO A 170 11.11 5.33 -27.78
CA PRO A 170 11.61 4.13 -28.42
C PRO A 170 11.04 2.88 -27.76
N VAL A 171 10.31 2.10 -28.54
CA VAL A 171 9.58 0.92 -28.08
C VAL A 171 10.29 -0.34 -28.55
N ILE A 172 10.30 -1.36 -27.70
CA ILE A 172 10.74 -2.70 -28.06
C ILE A 172 9.60 -3.39 -28.81
N GLU A 173 9.73 -3.49 -30.13
CA GLU A 173 8.82 -4.29 -30.95
C GLU A 173 8.89 -5.76 -30.52
N ARG A 174 7.76 -6.29 -30.01
CA ARG A 174 7.64 -7.71 -29.71
C ARG A 174 7.37 -8.45 -31.00
N LYS A 175 8.20 -9.43 -31.33
CA LYS A 175 7.93 -10.34 -32.45
C LYS A 175 6.66 -11.13 -32.15
N GLU A 176 5.76 -11.21 -33.13
CA GLU A 176 4.57 -12.05 -33.06
C GLU A 176 5.00 -13.50 -32.88
N LYS A 177 4.50 -14.14 -31.81
CA LYS A 177 4.73 -15.58 -31.60
C LYS A 177 3.99 -16.36 -32.67
N GLY A 178 4.63 -17.40 -33.21
CA GLY A 178 3.96 -18.32 -34.11
C GLY A 178 2.84 -19.10 -33.42
N TRP A 179 1.81 -19.49 -34.16
CA TRP A 179 0.64 -20.24 -33.64
C TRP A 179 0.97 -21.59 -32.96
N LEU A 180 2.18 -22.12 -33.16
CA LEU A 180 2.69 -23.35 -32.51
C LEU A 180 3.76 -23.09 -31.43
N GLU A 181 4.15 -21.84 -31.21
CA GLU A 181 5.25 -21.47 -30.31
C GLU A 181 4.73 -21.46 -28.86
N GLY A 182 5.08 -22.49 -28.09
CA GLY A 182 4.65 -22.68 -26.69
C GLY A 182 3.66 -23.83 -26.43
N ILE A 183 3.38 -24.68 -27.43
CA ILE A 183 2.56 -25.91 -27.24
C ILE A 183 3.36 -27.04 -26.57
N PHE A 184 4.69 -27.02 -26.66
CA PHE A 184 5.59 -28.09 -26.18
C PHE A 184 6.55 -27.63 -25.07
N ASP A 185 6.30 -26.48 -24.46
CA ASP A 185 7.12 -25.89 -23.39
C ASP A 185 6.39 -25.94 -22.04
#